data_AF-Q54BN7-F1
#
_entry.id   AF-Q54BN7-F1
#
_cell.length_a   1.000
_cell.length_b   1.000
_cell.length_c   1.000
_cell.angle_alpha   90.00
_cell.angle_beta   90.00
_cell.angle_gamma   90.00
#
_symmetry.space_group_name_H-M   'P 1'
#
loop_
_entity.id
_entity.type
_entity.pdbx_description
1 polymer ?
#
loop_
_entity_poly.entity_id
_entity_poly.type
_entity_poly.pdbx_seq_one_letter_code
_entity_poly.pdbx_strand_id
1 'polypeptide(L)' 'MNKLLNLLGFLVVLVFCVFTGSNAEGLGSCSSWHVARSGYTCWDMASTCGVSLQQFMGTNSLSSYDCDYIQIGRKYCCN' A
#
# COMPACT_ATOMS: atom_id res chain seq x y z
N MET A 1 -1.20 -49.37 -1.41
CA MET A 1 -0.24 -48.42 -0.77
C MET A 1 -0.36 -47.02 -1.40
N ASN A 2 -1.59 -46.49 -1.60
CA ASN A 2 -1.81 -45.34 -2.50
C ASN A 2 -2.56 -44.21 -1.76
N LYS A 3 -3.33 -44.57 -0.72
CA LYS A 3 -4.09 -43.61 0.09
C LYS A 3 -3.19 -42.80 1.04
N LEU A 4 -2.12 -43.39 1.56
CA LEU A 4 -1.16 -42.70 2.42
C LEU A 4 -0.30 -41.68 1.63
N LEU A 5 0.11 -42.03 0.40
CA LEU A 5 0.85 -41.13 -0.50
C LEU A 5 0.03 -39.88 -0.84
N ASN A 6 -1.28 -40.04 -1.07
CA ASN A 6 -2.15 -38.91 -1.40
C ASN A 6 -2.37 -37.96 -0.20
N LEU A 7 -2.41 -38.51 1.02
CA LEU A 7 -2.55 -37.71 2.25
C LEU A 7 -1.27 -36.92 2.57
N LEU A 8 -0.10 -37.54 2.42
CA LEU A 8 1.20 -36.86 2.58
C LEU A 8 1.37 -35.76 1.52
N GLY A 9 0.95 -36.01 0.28
CA GLY A 9 0.92 -35.01 -0.78
C GLY A 9 0.08 -33.78 -0.41
N PHE A 10 -1.09 -33.99 0.20
CA PHE A 10 -1.96 -32.89 0.66
C PHE A 10 -1.30 -32.03 1.74
N LEU A 11 -0.59 -32.65 2.69
CA LEU A 11 0.05 -31.93 3.79
C LEU A 11 1.26 -31.11 3.31
N VAL A 12 2.02 -31.63 2.34
CA VAL A 12 3.15 -30.90 1.72
C VAL A 12 2.63 -29.65 1.01
N VAL A 13 1.52 -29.73 0.27
CA VAL A 13 0.94 -28.57 -0.45
C VAL A 13 0.51 -27.46 0.52
N LEU A 14 -0.15 -27.83 1.63
CA LEU A 14 -0.58 -26.84 2.64
C LEU A 14 0.61 -26.13 3.30
N VAL A 15 1.69 -26.88 3.55
CA VAL A 15 2.92 -26.33 4.12
C VAL A 15 3.64 -25.41 3.11
N PHE A 16 3.68 -25.74 1.83
CA PHE A 16 4.26 -24.85 0.81
C PHE A 16 3.50 -23.51 0.67
N CYS A 17 2.17 -23.52 0.76
CA CYS A 17 1.37 -22.29 0.66
C CYS A 17 1.61 -21.30 1.82
N VAL A 18 1.96 -21.78 3.02
CA VAL A 18 2.31 -20.86 4.13
C VAL A 18 3.75 -20.32 4.03
N PHE A 19 4.63 -20.99 3.28
CA PHE A 19 6.01 -20.54 3.05
C PHE A 19 6.17 -19.56 1.89
N THR A 20 5.22 -19.49 0.96
CA THR A 20 5.12 -18.34 0.06
C THR A 20 4.55 -17.18 0.85
N GLY A 21 5.38 -16.66 1.75
CA GLY A 21 5.09 -15.48 2.56
C GLY A 21 4.55 -14.39 1.66
N SER A 22 3.48 -13.77 2.12
CA SER A 22 3.01 -12.51 1.60
C SER A 22 4.23 -11.62 1.37
N ASN A 23 4.53 -11.33 0.10
CA ASN A 23 5.24 -10.12 -0.21
C ASN A 23 4.29 -9.05 0.32
N ALA A 24 4.58 -8.51 1.50
CA ALA A 24 4.16 -7.16 1.77
C ALA A 24 4.87 -6.34 0.69
N GLU A 25 4.26 -6.24 -0.49
CA GLU A 25 4.37 -5.12 -1.39
C GLU A 25 3.75 -3.91 -0.68
N GLY A 26 4.30 -3.65 0.51
CA GLY A 26 3.98 -2.56 1.37
C GLY A 26 4.64 -1.37 0.73
N LEU A 27 3.81 -0.53 0.14
CA LEU A 27 4.19 0.84 -0.23
C LEU A 27 5.46 0.84 -1.09
N GLY A 28 5.35 0.21 -2.28
CA GLY A 28 6.40 0.21 -3.28
C GLY A 28 7.02 1.59 -3.44
N SER A 29 8.34 1.62 -3.55
CA SER A 29 9.17 2.83 -3.68
C SER A 29 8.43 3.96 -4.38
N CYS A 30 8.36 5.12 -3.73
CA CYS A 30 7.71 6.27 -4.31
C CYS A 30 8.40 6.72 -5.61
N SER A 31 7.70 6.64 -6.74
CA SER A 31 8.23 7.01 -8.06
C SER A 31 8.10 8.50 -8.37
N SER A 32 7.18 9.20 -7.73
CA SER A 32 6.87 10.61 -7.98
C SER A 32 6.47 11.32 -6.69
N TRP A 33 6.91 12.57 -6.53
CA TRP A 33 6.68 13.35 -5.32
C TRP A 33 6.03 14.69 -5.66
N HIS A 34 5.09 15.12 -4.82
CA HIS A 34 4.54 16.47 -4.85
C HIS A 34 4.72 17.17 -3.51
N VAL A 35 5.06 18.45 -3.55
CA VAL A 35 5.22 19.27 -2.34
C VAL A 35 3.92 19.98 -2.05
N ALA A 36 3.36 19.79 -0.86
CA ALA A 36 2.13 20.47 -0.47
C ALA A 36 2.36 21.99 -0.38
N ARG A 37 1.45 22.76 -0.98
CA ARG A 37 1.47 24.22 -0.99
C ARG A 37 0.43 24.76 -0.01
N SER A 38 0.55 26.04 0.34
CA SER A 38 -0.46 26.70 1.17
C SER A 38 -1.86 26.57 0.56
N GLY A 39 -2.82 26.13 1.38
CA GLY A 39 -4.23 25.97 0.97
C GLY A 39 -4.56 24.64 0.28
N TYR A 40 -3.62 23.71 0.12
CA TYR A 40 -3.93 22.38 -0.40
C TYR A 40 -4.58 21.51 0.68
N THR A 41 -5.55 20.71 0.27
CA THR A 41 -6.10 19.58 1.04
C THR A 41 -5.51 18.26 0.51
N CYS A 42 -5.77 17.14 1.19
CA CYS A 42 -5.47 15.82 0.61
C CYS A 42 -6.18 15.59 -0.73
N TRP A 43 -7.37 16.16 -0.93
CA TRP A 43 -8.11 16.02 -2.17
C TRP A 43 -7.40 16.76 -3.32
N ASP A 44 -6.91 17.98 -3.06
CA ASP A 44 -6.12 18.74 -4.03
C ASP A 44 -4.80 18.04 -4.37
N MET A 45 -4.14 17.44 -3.37
CA MET A 45 -2.92 16.65 -3.58
C MET A 45 -3.19 15.40 -4.41
N ALA A 46 -4.22 14.62 -4.06
CA ALA A 46 -4.58 13.40 -4.79
C ALA A 46 -4.96 13.72 -6.25
N SER A 47 -5.74 14.79 -6.45
CA SER A 47 -6.09 15.30 -7.78
C SER A 47 -4.85 15.72 -8.57
N THR A 48 -3.90 16.43 -7.94
CA THR A 48 -2.64 16.83 -8.56
C THR A 48 -1.75 15.63 -8.91
N CYS A 49 -1.75 14.60 -8.06
CA CYS A 49 -1.04 13.34 -8.31
C CYS A 49 -1.76 12.46 -9.36
N GLY A 50 -3.03 12.71 -9.67
CA GLY A 50 -3.85 11.87 -10.55
C GLY A 50 -4.24 10.52 -9.93
N VAL A 51 -4.29 10.41 -8.61
CA VAL A 51 -4.66 9.18 -7.87
C VAL A 51 -5.94 9.38 -7.05
N SER A 52 -6.56 8.28 -6.59
CA SER A 52 -7.68 8.38 -5.66
C SER A 52 -7.25 8.92 -4.30
N LEU A 53 -8.17 9.55 -3.56
CA LEU A 53 -7.89 10.03 -2.19
C LEU A 53 -7.42 8.87 -1.29
N GLN A 54 -8.10 7.72 -1.37
CA GLN A 54 -7.77 6.53 -0.58
C GLN A 54 -6.37 6.00 -0.90
N GLN A 55 -5.99 5.97 -2.18
CA GLN A 55 -4.65 5.60 -2.60
C GLN A 55 -3.61 6.60 -2.10
N PHE A 56 -3.82 7.90 -2.29
CA PHE A 56 -2.91 8.93 -1.78
C PHE A 56 -2.70 8.82 -0.26
N MET A 57 -3.79 8.63 0.49
CA MET A 57 -3.76 8.43 1.94
C MET A 57 -3.01 7.15 2.31
N GLY A 58 -3.31 6.04 1.66
CA GLY A 58 -2.64 4.75 1.90
C GLY A 58 -1.14 4.81 1.63
N THR A 59 -0.75 5.34 0.47
CA THR A 59 0.66 5.49 0.06
C THR A 59 1.45 6.36 1.05
N ASN A 60 0.81 7.40 1.61
CA ASN A 60 1.46 8.34 2.53
C ASN A 60 1.20 8.06 4.02
N SER A 61 0.50 6.96 4.34
CA SER A 61 0.06 6.59 5.70
C SER A 61 -0.68 7.73 6.42
N LEU A 62 -1.59 8.40 5.70
CA LEU A 62 -2.40 9.51 6.22
C LEU A 62 -3.74 9.01 6.74
N SER A 63 -4.10 9.45 7.93
CA SER A 63 -5.44 9.36 8.46
C SER A 63 -6.32 10.51 7.94
N SER A 64 -7.62 10.42 8.15
CA SER A 64 -8.53 11.55 7.84
C SER A 64 -8.15 12.82 8.59
N TYR A 65 -7.62 12.70 9.82
CA TYR A 65 -7.15 13.85 10.60
C TYR A 65 -5.90 14.50 9.98
N ASP A 66 -4.97 13.70 9.45
CA ASP A 66 -3.78 14.24 8.78
C ASP A 66 -4.13 15.01 7.50
N CYS A 67 -5.26 14.66 6.88
CA CYS A 67 -5.75 15.35 5.69
C CYS A 67 -6.32 16.74 5.97
N ASP A 68 -6.71 17.02 7.21
CA ASP A 68 -7.12 18.36 7.65
C ASP A 68 -5.90 19.27 7.92
N TYR A 69 -4.72 18.67 8.19
CA TYR A 69 -3.50 19.38 8.56
C TYR A 69 -2.32 19.00 7.67
N ILE A 70 -2.47 19.18 6.36
CA ILE A 70 -1.36 18.90 5.45
C ILE A 70 -0.16 19.80 5.74
N GLN A 71 1.04 19.21 5.77
CA GLN A 71 2.25 19.93 6.09
C GLN A 71 2.76 20.67 4.86
N ILE A 72 2.63 21.99 4.86
CA ILE A 72 3.18 22.85 3.80
C ILE A 72 4.70 22.61 3.70
N GLY A 73 5.19 22.38 2.49
CA GLY A 73 6.60 22.10 2.23
C GLY A 73 7.02 20.64 2.40
N ARG A 74 6.16 19.76 2.95
CA ARG A 74 6.41 18.30 2.97
C ARG A 74 6.21 17.71 1.58
N LYS A 75 7.07 16.75 1.23
CA LYS A 75 6.92 15.89 0.05
C LYS A 75 5.98 14.73 0.35
N TYR A 76 5.00 14.53 -0.51
CA TYR A 76 4.05 13.42 -0.49
C TYR A 76 4.22 12.60 -1.77
N CYS A 77 4.03 11.29 -1.64
CA CYS A 77 4.12 10.37 -2.74
C CYS A 77 2.86 10.40 -3.63
N CYS A 78 3.06 10.33 -4.95
CA CYS A 78 2.02 10.46 -5.97
C CYS A 78 1.87 9.21 -6.85
N ASN A 79 2.00 8.01 -6.29
CA ASN A 79 1.75 6.75 -7.01
C ASN A 79 0.68 5.89 -6.34
#